data_AF-A0A6B3C9I4-F1
#
_entry.id   AF-A0A6B3C9I4-F1
#
_cell.length_a   1.000
_cell.length_b   1.000
_cell.length_c   1.000
_cell.angle_alpha   90.00
_cell.angle_beta   90.00
_cell.angle_gamma   90.00
#
_symmetry.space_group_name_H-M   'P 1'
#
loop_
_entity.id
_entity.type
_entity.pdbx_description
1 polymer ?
#
loop_
_entity_poly.entity_id
_entity_poly.type
_entity_poly.pdbx_seq_one_letter_code
_entity_poly.pdbx_strand_id
1 'polypeptide(L)'
;DVELEIHSGEVVAVVGDNGAGKSTLVKTIAGVHPIDDGVIEWQGRPVSINKPHDAQSLGIATVYQDLALCDNLDVTSNLFLGRELRDARGRRDDERMEQVARQILRDLTSRIPTVRVPLAQLSAGQRQAVAIARTLIGSPRIVVLD
;
A
#
# COMPACT_ATOMS: atom_id res chain seq x y z
N ASP A 1 -6.10 22.94 12.73
CA ASP A 1 -6.64 22.78 11.37
C ASP A 1 -5.54 22.42 10.41
N VAL A 2 -5.85 21.59 9.41
CA VAL A 2 -4.92 21.11 8.39
C VAL A 2 -5.63 21.21 7.05
N GLU A 3 -4.96 21.78 6.05
CA GLU A 3 -5.40 21.80 4.66
C GLU A 3 -4.29 21.14 3.82
N LEU A 4 -4.67 20.17 3.00
CA LEU A 4 -3.74 19.41 2.17
C LEU A 4 -4.44 19.07 0.85
N GLU A 5 -3.82 19.49 -0.25
CA GLU A 5 -4.22 19.14 -1.60
C GLU A 5 -3.14 18.25 -2.22
N ILE A 6 -3.55 17.18 -2.92
CA ILE A 6 -2.63 16.26 -3.60
C ILE A 6 -3.11 16.04 -5.03
N HIS A 7 -2.25 16.35 -6.00
CA HIS A 7 -2.46 16.16 -7.43
C HIS A 7 -1.82 14.88 -7.95
N SER A 8 -2.23 14.46 -9.15
CA SER A 8 -1.65 13.29 -9.81
C SER A 8 -0.22 13.58 -10.26
N GLY A 9 0.70 12.64 -9.97
CA GLY A 9 2.07 12.68 -10.47
C GLY A 9 3.04 13.51 -9.63
N GLU A 10 2.61 14.02 -8.48
CA GLU A 10 3.49 14.71 -7.54
C GLU A 10 3.87 13.83 -6.35
N VAL A 11 4.91 14.28 -5.63
CA VAL A 11 5.35 13.67 -4.38
C VAL A 11 5.25 14.74 -3.30
N VAL A 12 4.35 14.54 -2.34
CA VAL A 12 4.13 15.45 -1.21
C VAL A 12 4.72 14.85 0.06
N ALA A 13 5.49 15.64 0.80
CA ALA A 13 6.05 15.25 2.09
C ALA A 13 5.37 16.05 3.22
N VAL A 14 4.81 15.34 4.21
CA VAL A 14 4.29 15.94 5.44
C VAL A 14 5.34 15.80 6.54
N VAL A 15 5.96 16.92 6.92
CA VAL A 15 7.06 16.95 7.89
C VAL A 15 6.67 17.82 9.09
N GLY A 16 7.10 17.42 10.27
CA GLY A 16 6.82 18.10 11.54
C GLY A 16 7.28 17.28 12.72
N ASP A 17 7.23 17.85 13.92
CA ASP A 17 7.70 17.19 15.13
C ASP A 17 6.85 15.98 15.54
N ASN A 18 7.38 15.18 16.46
CA ASN A 18 6.62 14.11 17.08
C ASN A 18 5.41 14.70 17.84
N GLY A 19 4.23 14.14 17.61
CA GLY A 19 2.98 14.67 18.18
C GLY A 19 2.30 15.75 17.34
N ALA A 20 2.89 16.21 16.22
CA ALA A 20 2.28 17.20 15.33
C ALA A 20 1.05 16.70 14.54
N GLY A 21 0.61 15.45 14.75
CA GLY A 21 -0.57 14.88 14.09
C GLY A 21 -0.32 14.20 12.73
N LYS A 22 0.93 14.05 12.28
CA LYS A 22 1.27 13.40 10.99
C LYS A 22 0.64 12.01 10.82
N SER A 23 0.84 11.13 11.81
CA SER A 23 0.27 9.77 11.76
C SER A 23 -1.25 9.79 11.91
N THR A 24 -1.83 10.80 12.58
CA THR A 24 -3.28 10.98 12.62
C THR A 24 -3.81 11.32 11.23
N LEU A 25 -3.18 12.28 10.54
CA LEU A 25 -3.53 12.65 9.16
C LEU A 25 -3.44 11.44 8.21
N VAL A 26 -2.35 10.67 8.28
CA VAL A 26 -2.18 9.46 7.47
C VAL A 26 -3.27 8.42 7.77
N LYS A 27 -3.56 8.17 9.05
CA LYS A 27 -4.62 7.23 9.47
C LYS A 27 -6.00 7.69 9.03
N THR A 28 -6.26 8.99 9.02
CA THR A 28 -7.50 9.57 8.52
C THR A 28 -7.65 9.36 7.01
N ILE A 29 -6.62 9.68 6.22
CA ILE A 29 -6.60 9.42 4.77
C ILE A 29 -6.76 7.93 4.47
N ALA A 30 -6.14 7.07 5.28
CA ALA A 30 -6.24 5.61 5.16
C ALA A 30 -7.57 5.02 5.69
N GLY A 31 -8.47 5.83 6.25
CA GLY A 31 -9.75 5.39 6.80
C GLY A 31 -9.65 4.57 8.10
N VAL A 32 -8.53 4.63 8.81
CA VAL A 32 -8.36 4.01 10.13
C VAL A 32 -9.11 4.80 11.20
N HIS A 33 -9.14 6.14 11.06
CA HIS A 33 -9.90 7.04 11.91
C HIS A 33 -10.75 7.97 11.05
N PRO A 34 -12.07 8.10 11.28
CA PRO A 34 -12.87 9.12 10.58
C PRO A 34 -12.41 10.52 10.99
N ILE A 35 -12.72 11.52 10.15
CA ILE A 35 -12.58 12.93 10.54
C ILE A 35 -13.66 13.29 11.56
N ASP A 36 -13.30 14.17 12.50
CA ASP A 36 -14.27 14.76 13.43
C ASP A 36 -15.05 15.92 12.79
N ASP A 37 -14.39 16.69 11.91
CA ASP A 37 -14.96 17.83 11.18
C ASP A 37 -14.17 18.08 9.87
N GLY A 38 -14.74 18.87 8.95
CA GLY A 38 -14.15 19.21 7.65
C GLY A 38 -14.67 18.36 6.49
N VAL A 39 -13.99 18.47 5.34
CA VAL A 39 -14.38 17.80 4.09
C VAL A 39 -13.17 17.12 3.47
N ILE A 40 -13.34 15.88 3.01
CA ILE A 40 -12.39 15.20 2.13
C ILE A 40 -13.00 15.20 0.74
N GLU A 41 -12.24 15.67 -0.25
CA GLU A 41 -12.63 15.65 -1.65
C GLU A 41 -11.76 14.68 -2.45
N TRP A 42 -12.40 13.91 -3.33
CA TRP A 42 -11.73 13.06 -4.30
C TRP A 42 -12.13 13.50 -5.70
N GLN A 43 -11.16 13.99 -6.48
CA GLN A 43 -11.40 14.51 -7.83
C GLN A 43 -12.49 15.60 -7.86
N GLY A 44 -12.46 16.51 -6.88
CA GLY A 44 -13.42 17.62 -6.73
C GLY A 44 -14.81 17.21 -6.26
N ARG A 45 -14.97 15.99 -5.71
CA ARG A 45 -16.23 15.51 -5.15
C ARG A 45 -16.07 15.15 -3.67
N PRO A 46 -16.96 15.63 -2.79
CA PRO A 46 -16.96 15.20 -1.40
C PRO A 46 -17.09 13.69 -1.27
N VAL A 47 -16.27 13.08 -0.41
CA VAL A 47 -16.28 11.66 -0.08
C VAL A 47 -16.24 11.46 1.43
N SER A 48 -16.78 10.32 1.89
CA SER A 48 -16.66 9.89 3.28
C SER A 48 -15.77 8.66 3.36
N ILE A 49 -14.74 8.73 4.20
CA ILE A 49 -13.80 7.63 4.44
C ILE A 49 -13.93 7.24 5.92
N ASN A 50 -14.68 6.18 6.22
CA ASN A 50 -14.98 5.76 7.60
C ASN A 50 -14.24 4.48 8.00
N LYS A 51 -13.79 3.71 7.02
CA LYS A 51 -13.06 2.46 7.20
C LYS A 51 -12.01 2.28 6.10
N PRO A 52 -10.98 1.43 6.29
CA PRO A 52 -9.91 1.28 5.30
C PRO A 52 -10.37 0.82 3.92
N HIS A 53 -11.48 0.05 3.85
CA HIS A 53 -12.08 -0.37 2.59
C HIS A 53 -12.59 0.82 1.75
N ASP A 54 -13.02 1.90 2.37
CA ASP A 54 -13.51 3.08 1.65
C ASP A 54 -12.34 3.78 0.95
N ALA A 55 -11.21 3.95 1.65
CA ALA A 55 -9.97 4.48 1.08
C ALA A 55 -9.44 3.61 -0.07
N GLN A 56 -9.44 2.29 0.11
CA GLN A 56 -9.03 1.33 -0.93
C GLN A 56 -9.92 1.43 -2.18
N SER A 57 -11.23 1.63 -2.00
CA SER A 57 -12.19 1.79 -3.11
C SER A 57 -11.93 3.07 -3.93
N LEU A 58 -11.33 4.09 -3.32
CA LEU A 58 -10.86 5.30 -4.00
C LEU A 58 -9.48 5.12 -4.66
N GLY A 59 -8.81 3.98 -4.43
CA GLY A 59 -7.46 3.71 -4.92
C GLY A 59 -6.37 4.29 -4.01
N ILE A 60 -6.67 4.55 -2.74
CA ILE A 60 -5.68 4.97 -1.74
C ILE A 60 -5.08 3.70 -1.12
N ALA A 61 -3.76 3.56 -1.22
CA ALA A 61 -3.02 2.48 -0.59
C ALA A 61 -2.01 3.04 0.42
N THR A 62 -1.82 2.36 1.54
CA THR A 62 -0.95 2.84 2.63
C THR A 62 0.09 1.78 2.99
N VAL A 63 1.34 2.21 3.12
CA VAL A 63 2.43 1.45 3.74
C VAL A 63 2.64 2.02 5.13
N TYR A 64 2.49 1.20 6.17
CA TYR A 64 2.72 1.61 7.56
C TYR A 64 4.14 1.26 8.00
N GLN A 65 4.60 1.92 9.07
CA GLN A 65 5.89 1.64 9.73
C GLN A 65 6.01 0.19 10.19
N ASP A 66 4.93 -0.38 10.74
CA ASP A 66 4.79 -1.83 10.85
C ASP A 66 4.28 -2.37 9.50
N LEU A 67 5.19 -3.02 8.78
CA LEU A 67 4.95 -3.46 7.41
C LEU A 67 3.80 -4.48 7.30
N ALA A 68 3.37 -5.09 8.42
CA ALA A 68 2.32 -6.10 8.46
C ALA A 68 2.52 -7.18 7.38
N LEU A 69 3.75 -7.70 7.29
CA LEU A 69 4.14 -8.78 6.38
C LEU A 69 4.12 -10.11 7.13
N CYS A 70 3.83 -11.20 6.42
CA CYS A 70 3.90 -12.54 6.95
C CYS A 70 5.30 -13.10 6.72
N ASP A 71 6.12 -13.14 7.79
CA ASP A 71 7.53 -13.54 7.74
C ASP A 71 7.75 -14.98 7.24
N ASN A 72 6.78 -15.86 7.49
CA ASN A 72 6.80 -17.26 7.09
C ASN A 72 6.36 -17.49 5.63
N LEU A 73 5.78 -16.48 4.98
CA LEU A 73 5.35 -16.58 3.59
C LEU A 73 6.42 -16.01 2.65
N ASP A 74 6.40 -16.47 1.40
CA ASP A 74 7.27 -15.92 0.37
C ASP A 74 6.79 -14.55 -0.12
N VAL A 75 7.60 -13.92 -0.97
CA VAL A 75 7.33 -12.58 -1.50
C VAL A 75 6.05 -12.58 -2.33
N THR A 76 5.88 -13.54 -3.23
CA THR A 76 4.68 -13.63 -4.07
C THR A 76 3.41 -13.74 -3.21
N SER A 77 3.42 -14.62 -2.20
CA SER A 77 2.29 -14.81 -1.29
C SER A 77 1.99 -13.54 -0.49
N ASN A 78 3.01 -12.83 -0.01
CA ASN A 78 2.82 -11.55 0.68
C ASN A 78 2.21 -10.47 -0.21
N LEU A 79 2.61 -10.40 -1.49
CA LEU A 79 2.08 -9.42 -2.45
C LEU A 79 0.60 -9.64 -2.76
N PHE A 80 0.18 -10.91 -2.82
CA PHE A 80 -1.17 -11.30 -3.27
C PHE A 80 -2.11 -11.73 -2.15
N LEU A 81 -1.68 -11.70 -0.88
CA LEU A 81 -2.50 -12.17 0.24
C LEU A 81 -3.86 -11.47 0.28
N GLY A 82 -4.94 -12.27 0.23
CA GLY A 82 -6.33 -11.79 0.23
C GLY A 82 -6.81 -11.20 -1.11
N ARG A 83 -5.98 -11.25 -2.14
CA ARG A 83 -6.25 -10.75 -3.50
C ARG A 83 -5.66 -11.69 -4.56
N GLU A 84 -5.66 -12.98 -4.28
CA GLU A 84 -5.02 -13.99 -5.11
C GLU A 84 -5.66 -14.04 -6.51
N LEU A 85 -4.82 -14.09 -7.55
CA LEU A 85 -5.30 -14.24 -8.91
C LEU A 85 -5.81 -15.67 -9.13
N ARG A 86 -6.87 -15.79 -9.92
CA ARG A 86 -7.46 -17.08 -10.27
C ARG A 86 -7.42 -17.32 -11.77
N ASP A 87 -7.16 -18.57 -12.15
CA ASP A 87 -7.22 -19.04 -13.53
C ASP A 87 -8.67 -19.16 -14.01
N ALA A 88 -8.86 -19.49 -15.29
CA ALA A 88 -10.20 -19.68 -15.87
C ALA A 88 -11.03 -20.80 -15.21
N ARG A 89 -10.41 -21.66 -14.40
CA ARG A 89 -11.05 -22.75 -13.64
C ARG A 89 -11.26 -22.37 -12.17
N GLY A 90 -11.00 -21.13 -11.77
CA GLY A 90 -11.17 -20.63 -10.41
C GLY A 90 -10.07 -21.05 -9.43
N ARG A 91 -9.00 -21.70 -9.90
CA ARG A 91 -7.85 -22.10 -9.07
C ARG A 91 -6.85 -20.97 -8.98
N ARG A 92 -6.02 -20.95 -7.94
CA ARG A 92 -4.97 -19.96 -7.77
C ARG A 92 -3.98 -19.99 -8.96
N ASP A 93 -3.70 -18.83 -9.54
CA ASP A 93 -2.81 -18.67 -10.70
C ASP A 93 -1.40 -18.24 -10.24
N ASP A 94 -0.65 -19.20 -9.71
CA ASP A 94 0.68 -18.97 -9.14
C ASP A 94 1.69 -18.45 -10.16
N GLU A 95 1.61 -18.94 -11.39
CA GLU A 95 2.52 -18.53 -12.46
C GLU A 95 2.33 -17.06 -12.80
N ARG A 96 1.07 -16.62 -12.97
CA ARG A 96 0.77 -15.21 -13.23
C ARG A 96 1.14 -14.31 -12.06
N MET A 97 0.82 -14.72 -10.82
CA MET A 97 1.20 -13.96 -9.63
C MET A 97 2.72 -13.81 -9.52
N GLU A 98 3.49 -14.86 -9.81
CA GLU A 98 4.95 -14.81 -9.82
C GLU A 98 5.48 -13.85 -10.89
N GLN A 99 4.93 -13.88 -12.10
CA GLN A 99 5.30 -12.97 -13.19
C GLN A 99 5.06 -11.50 -12.82
N VAL A 100 3.88 -11.20 -12.27
CA VAL A 100 3.51 -9.84 -11.82
C VAL A 100 4.40 -9.39 -10.66
N ALA A 101 4.65 -10.25 -9.66
CA ALA A 101 5.52 -9.94 -8.54
C ALA A 101 6.93 -9.58 -9.01
N ARG A 102 7.50 -10.37 -9.92
CA ARG A 102 8.82 -10.10 -10.50
C ARG A 102 8.84 -8.78 -11.29
N GLN A 103 7.77 -8.45 -12.01
CA GLN A 103 7.69 -7.19 -12.76
C GLN A 103 7.71 -5.98 -11.82
N ILE A 104 6.84 -5.94 -10.81
CA ILE A 104 6.75 -4.82 -9.86
C ILE A 104 8.07 -4.62 -9.12
N LEU A 105 8.69 -5.72 -8.67
CA LEU A 105 9.95 -5.66 -7.94
C LEU A 105 11.12 -5.18 -8.82
N ARG A 106 11.11 -5.48 -10.12
CA ARG A 106 12.05 -4.92 -11.09
C ARG A 106 11.84 -3.42 -11.27
N ASP A 107 10.59 -2.98 -11.39
CA ASP A 107 10.27 -1.56 -11.58
C ASP A 107 10.67 -0.72 -10.36
N LEU A 108 10.60 -1.30 -9.16
CA LEU A 108 11.11 -0.72 -7.91
C LEU A 108 12.64 -0.81 -7.76
N THR A 109 13.36 -1.35 -8.75
CA THR A 109 14.82 -1.58 -8.70
C THR A 109 15.26 -2.37 -7.46
N SER A 110 14.37 -3.24 -6.94
CA SER A 110 14.64 -4.00 -5.73
C SER A 110 15.53 -5.20 -6.04
N ARG A 111 16.63 -5.35 -5.28
CA ARG A 111 17.54 -6.50 -5.41
C ARG A 111 17.08 -7.65 -4.53
N ILE A 112 15.94 -8.24 -4.86
CA ILE A 112 15.44 -9.46 -4.20
C ILE A 112 15.91 -10.66 -5.04
N PRO A 113 16.63 -11.63 -4.44
CA PRO A 113 17.26 -12.72 -5.18
C PRO A 113 16.24 -13.66 -5.85
N THR A 114 15.10 -13.89 -5.19
CA THR A 114 13.98 -14.67 -5.72
C THR A 114 12.69 -14.30 -4.99
N VAL A 115 11.55 -14.39 -5.68
CA VAL A 115 10.23 -14.13 -5.09
C VAL A 115 9.67 -15.31 -4.29
N ARG A 116 10.37 -16.45 -4.31
CA ARG A 116 10.01 -17.69 -3.59
C ARG A 116 10.73 -17.82 -2.23
N VAL A 117 11.50 -16.81 -1.83
CA VAL A 117 12.17 -16.80 -0.52
C VAL A 117 11.20 -16.30 0.56
N PRO A 118 11.17 -16.91 1.75
CA PRO A 118 10.44 -16.38 2.89
C PRO A 118 10.90 -14.97 3.27
N LEU A 119 9.95 -14.13 3.69
CA LEU A 119 10.20 -12.75 4.12
C LEU A 119 11.20 -12.65 5.29
N ALA A 120 11.23 -13.65 6.17
CA ALA A 120 12.17 -13.73 7.29
C ALA A 120 13.65 -13.70 6.86
N GLN A 121 13.97 -14.11 5.63
CA GLN A 121 15.34 -14.15 5.12
C GLN A 121 15.77 -12.86 4.42
N LEU A 122 14.86 -11.89 4.27
CA LEU A 122 15.13 -10.61 3.62
C LEU A 122 15.66 -9.58 4.61
N SER A 123 16.51 -8.67 4.12
CA SER A 123 16.94 -7.49 4.87
C SER A 123 15.78 -6.54 5.14
N ALA A 124 15.92 -5.64 6.12
CA ALA A 124 14.89 -4.64 6.41
C ALA A 124 14.50 -3.81 5.17
N GLY A 125 15.48 -3.36 4.38
CA GLY A 125 15.22 -2.62 3.14
C GLY A 125 14.53 -3.46 2.06
N GLN A 126 14.85 -4.75 1.95
CA GLN A 126 14.14 -5.66 1.05
C GLN A 126 12.69 -5.88 1.51
N ARG A 127 12.44 -6.04 2.82
CA ARG A 127 11.08 -6.12 3.36
C ARG A 127 10.28 -4.84 3.08
N GLN A 128 10.91 -3.67 3.21
CA GLN A 128 10.27 -2.40 2.88
C GLN A 128 9.91 -2.31 1.38
N ALA A 129 10.80 -2.76 0.49
CA ALA A 129 10.50 -2.86 -0.94
C ALA A 129 9.33 -3.81 -1.22
N VAL A 130 9.22 -4.94 -0.52
CA VAL A 130 8.07 -5.86 -0.62
C VAL A 130 6.78 -5.19 -0.14
N ALA A 131 6.82 -4.44 0.97
CA ALA A 131 5.65 -3.73 1.49
C ALA A 131 5.13 -2.67 0.50
N ILE A 132 6.05 -1.92 -0.13
CA ILE A 132 5.72 -0.97 -1.20
C ILE A 132 5.20 -1.71 -2.43
N ALA A 133 5.85 -2.80 -2.86
CA ALA A 133 5.38 -3.59 -4.00
C ALA A 133 3.95 -4.11 -3.83
N ARG A 134 3.58 -4.53 -2.61
CA ARG A 134 2.23 -4.99 -2.27
C ARG A 134 1.17 -3.90 -2.47
N THR A 135 1.49 -2.63 -2.23
CA THR A 135 0.52 -1.54 -2.45
C THR A 135 0.30 -1.23 -3.92
N LEU A 136 1.28 -1.51 -4.77
CA LEU A 136 1.19 -1.30 -6.22
C LEU A 136 0.31 -2.35 -6.93
N ILE A 137 0.04 -3.49 -6.28
CA ILE A 137 -0.92 -4.48 -6.77
C ILE A 137 -2.33 -3.87 -6.76
N GLY A 138 -2.97 -3.82 -7.92
CA GLY A 138 -4.31 -3.23 -8.09
C GLY A 138 -4.29 -1.79 -8.60
N SER A 139 -3.12 -1.25 -8.97
CA SER A 139 -2.96 0.07 -9.61
C SER A 139 -3.55 1.22 -8.76
N PRO A 140 -2.99 1.48 -7.57
CA PRO A 140 -3.45 2.56 -6.70
C PRO A 140 -3.34 3.93 -7.41
N ARG A 141 -4.20 4.86 -7.00
CA ARG A 141 -4.20 6.26 -7.42
C ARG A 141 -3.34 7.13 -6.51
N ILE A 142 -3.30 6.80 -5.20
CA ILE A 142 -2.43 7.41 -4.21
C ILE A 142 -1.73 6.31 -3.42
N VAL A 143 -0.43 6.49 -3.18
CA VAL A 143 0.33 5.67 -2.23
C VAL A 143 0.78 6.57 -1.08
N VAL A 144 0.34 6.26 0.13
CA VAL A 144 0.75 6.93 1.36
C VAL A 144 1.83 6.09 2.04
N LEU A 145 2.95 6.72 2.39
CA LEU A 145 4.07 6.08 3.08
C LEU A 145 4.20 6.70 4.47
N ASP A 146 3.96 5.91 5.53
CA ASP A 146 4.11 6.29 6.95
C ASP A 146 5.39 5.68 7.55
#